data_AF-A0A4S3M4J9-F1
#
_entry.id   AF-A0A4S3M4J9-F1
#
_cell.length_a   1.000
_cell.length_b   1.000
_cell.length_c   1.000
_cell.angle_alpha   90.00
_cell.angle_beta   90.00
_cell.angle_gamma   90.00
#
_symmetry.space_group_name_H-M   'P 1'
#
loop_
_entity.id
_entity.type
_entity.pdbx_description
1 polymer ?
#
loop_
_entity_poly.entity_id
_entity_poly.type
_entity_poly.pdbx_seq_one_letter_code
_entity_poly.pdbx_strand_id
1 'polypeptide(L)'
;VATLVAEETTHLPASIRVEVVQDVTSIIRDRLVMLVQNGVIGLVLVVIVMSLFFRPGFAIWAAMGLPVAFAGAFLWMALTGLSLNMMTLVALLMAIGIVMDDSIVIADSIAVHAAEKPTVETVT
;
A
#
# COMPACT_ATOMS: atom_id res chain seq x y z
N VAL A 1 7.12 16.98 -21.00
CA VAL A 1 6.46 18.05 -21.78
C VAL A 1 7.36 19.28 -21.91
N ALA A 2 7.84 19.85 -20.79
CA ALA A 2 8.76 21.00 -20.82
C ALA A 2 10.05 20.80 -21.64
N THR A 3 10.60 19.58 -21.69
CA THR A 3 11.79 19.26 -22.49
C THR A 3 11.54 19.22 -24.00
N LEU A 4 10.37 18.74 -24.43
CA LEU A 4 9.96 18.71 -25.85
C LEU A 4 9.68 20.12 -26.40
N VAL A 5 9.11 21.00 -25.56
CA VAL A 5 8.85 22.40 -25.93
C VAL A 5 10.16 23.18 -26.08
N ALA A 6 11.14 22.92 -25.21
CA ALA A 6 12.46 23.57 -25.29
C ALA A 6 13.24 23.19 -26.57
N GLU A 7 13.09 21.94 -27.04
CA GLU A 7 13.72 21.45 -28.28
C GLU A 7 13.12 22.14 -29.53
N GLU A 8 11.79 22.21 -29.62
CA GLU A 8 11.09 22.84 -30.75
C GLU A 8 11.32 24.35 -30.82
N THR A 9 11.44 25.04 -29.68
CA THR A 9 11.69 26.49 -29.63
C THR A 9 13.04 26.89 -30.25
N THR A 10 13.99 25.95 -30.36
CA THR A 10 15.31 26.19 -30.97
C THR A 10 15.26 26.20 -32.51
N HIS A 11 14.24 25.57 -33.12
CA HIS A 11 14.09 25.46 -34.57
C HIS A 11 13.10 26.45 -35.17
N LEU A 12 12.43 27.25 -34.35
CA LEU A 12 11.39 28.20 -34.76
C LEU A 12 11.94 29.64 -34.85
N PRO A 13 11.53 30.44 -35.87
CA PRO A 13 11.94 31.83 -35.99
C PRO A 13 11.45 32.67 -34.81
N ALA A 14 12.21 33.70 -34.42
CA ALA A 14 12.01 34.53 -33.22
C ALA A 14 10.64 35.24 -33.11
N SER A 15 9.79 35.17 -34.14
CA SER A 15 8.42 35.71 -34.15
C SER A 15 7.36 34.75 -33.58
N ILE A 16 7.67 33.46 -33.39
CA ILE A 16 6.72 32.46 -32.88
C ILE A 16 7.11 32.06 -31.46
N ARG A 17 6.18 32.24 -30.52
CA ARG A 17 6.36 31.91 -29.10
C ARG A 17 5.47 30.71 -28.78
N VAL A 18 6.06 29.58 -28.42
CA VAL A 18 5.34 28.36 -28.04
C VAL A 18 5.18 28.34 -26.53
N GLU A 19 3.94 28.32 -26.06
CA GLU A 19 3.61 28.28 -24.63
C GLU A 19 2.71 27.08 -24.36
N VAL A 20 2.91 26.42 -23.22
CA VAL A 20 2.12 25.23 -22.86
C VAL A 20 0.77 25.70 -22.34
N VAL A 21 -0.25 25.64 -23.21
CA VAL A 21 -1.62 26.06 -22.87
C VAL A 21 -2.31 25.05 -21.93
N GLN A 22 -1.99 23.75 -22.08
CA GLN A 22 -2.62 22.70 -21.27
C GLN A 22 -1.64 21.55 -20.98
N ASP A 23 -1.18 21.44 -19.73
CA ASP A 23 -0.35 20.33 -19.25
C ASP A 23 -1.17 19.38 -18.37
N VAL A 24 -1.76 18.35 -18.98
CA VAL A 24 -2.53 17.33 -18.26
C VAL A 24 -1.61 16.38 -17.48
N THR A 25 -0.34 16.27 -17.88
CA THR A 25 0.66 15.43 -17.21
C THR A 25 1.00 15.98 -15.84
N SER A 26 1.10 17.31 -15.67
CA SER A 26 1.35 17.91 -14.35
C SER A 26 0.24 17.56 -13.36
N ILE A 27 -1.02 17.64 -13.79
CA ILE A 27 -2.19 17.32 -12.95
C ILE A 27 -2.18 15.85 -12.50
N ILE A 28 -1.86 14.92 -13.40
CA ILE A 28 -1.76 13.50 -13.06
C ILE A 28 -0.61 13.27 -12.07
N ARG A 29 0.53 13.94 -12.28
CA ARG A 29 1.69 13.82 -11.38
C ARG A 29 1.36 14.31 -9.97
N ASP A 30 0.68 15.45 -9.85
CA ASP A 30 0.25 15.99 -8.57
C ASP A 30 -0.74 15.04 -7.86
N ARG A 31 -1.66 14.43 -8.60
CA ARG A 31 -2.58 13.42 -8.06
C ARG A 31 -1.86 12.17 -7.58
N LEU A 32 -0.86 11.69 -8.32
CA LEU A 32 -0.05 10.55 -7.90
C LEU A 32 0.73 10.86 -6.62
N VAL A 33 1.32 12.06 -6.53
CA VAL A 33 2.02 12.51 -5.32
C VAL A 33 1.06 12.57 -4.12
N MET A 34 -0.13 13.16 -4.29
CA MET A 34 -1.16 13.19 -3.24
C MET A 34 -1.60 11.77 -2.83
N LEU A 35 -1.79 10.87 -3.78
CA LEU A 35 -2.20 9.48 -3.50
C LEU A 35 -1.12 8.74 -2.70
N VAL A 36 0.14 8.87 -3.09
CA VAL A 36 1.27 8.27 -2.36
C VAL A 36 1.38 8.86 -0.96
N GLN A 37 1.31 10.19 -0.83
CA GLN A 37 1.40 10.86 0.47
C GLN A 37 0.28 10.43 1.42
N ASN A 38 -0.97 10.39 0.94
CA ASN A 38 -2.11 9.90 1.72
C ASN A 38 -1.96 8.42 2.08
N GLY A 39 -1.45 7.60 1.17
CA GLY A 39 -1.15 6.19 1.43
C GLY A 39 -0.12 5.98 2.54
N VAL A 40 0.96 6.77 2.53
CA VAL A 40 1.99 6.74 3.59
C VAL A 40 1.41 7.17 4.93
N ILE A 41 0.64 8.26 4.98
CA ILE A 41 -0.01 8.72 6.22
C ILE A 41 -0.96 7.65 6.76
N GLY A 42 -1.77 7.04 5.89
CA GLY A 42 -2.66 5.94 6.26
C GLY A 42 -1.90 4.74 6.83
N LEU A 43 -0.82 4.32 6.19
CA LEU A 43 0.03 3.23 6.67
C LEU A 43 0.61 3.52 8.07
N VAL A 44 1.12 4.74 8.29
CA VAL A 44 1.64 5.16 9.59
C VAL A 44 0.56 5.12 10.66
N LEU A 45 -0.64 5.61 10.37
CA LEU A 45 -1.76 5.56 11.31
C LEU A 45 -2.15 4.12 11.67
N VAL A 46 -2.21 3.21 10.70
CA VAL A 46 -2.49 1.78 10.95
C VAL A 46 -1.44 1.18 11.89
N VAL A 47 -0.15 1.43 11.63
CA VAL A 47 0.94 0.92 12.49
C VAL A 47 0.84 1.47 13.92
N ILE A 48 0.54 2.77 14.08
CA ILE A 48 0.37 3.38 15.40
C ILE A 48 -0.79 2.74 16.15
N VAL A 49 -1.95 2.60 15.52
CA VAL A 49 -3.14 2.00 16.13
C VAL A 49 -2.86 0.56 16.51
N MET A 50 -2.28 -0.24 15.61
CA MET A 50 -1.90 -1.62 15.94
C MET A 50 -0.89 -1.66 17.09
N SER A 51 0.14 -0.83 17.08
CA SER A 51 1.15 -0.82 18.15
C SER A 51 0.61 -0.37 19.51
N LEU A 52 -0.48 0.40 19.55
CA LEU A 52 -1.11 0.83 20.81
C LEU A 52 -1.93 -0.31 21.43
N PHE A 53 -2.56 -1.15 20.61
CA PHE A 53 -3.37 -2.28 21.06
C PHE A 53 -2.58 -3.59 21.19
N PHE A 54 -1.44 -3.74 20.50
CA PHE A 54 -0.61 -4.96 20.48
C PHE A 54 0.77 -4.77 21.13
N ARG A 55 1.35 -5.85 21.67
CA ARG A 55 2.77 -5.88 22.06
C ARG A 55 3.64 -5.79 20.79
N PRO A 56 4.64 -4.88 20.73
CA PRO A 56 5.31 -4.49 19.47
C PRO A 56 6.06 -5.61 18.74
N GLY A 57 6.45 -6.69 19.44
CA GLY A 57 7.17 -7.82 18.83
C GLY A 57 6.33 -8.67 17.87
N PHE A 58 5.02 -8.78 18.09
CA PHE A 58 4.10 -9.57 17.25
C PHE A 58 3.38 -8.72 16.20
N ALA A 59 3.33 -7.40 16.41
CA ALA A 59 2.70 -6.46 15.48
C ALA A 59 3.37 -6.46 14.09
N ILE A 60 4.68 -6.73 14.01
CA ILE A 60 5.39 -6.81 12.73
C ILE A 60 4.88 -7.98 11.87
N TRP A 61 4.65 -9.14 12.49
CA TRP A 61 4.14 -10.32 11.80
C TRP A 61 2.71 -10.10 11.30
N ALA A 62 1.86 -9.45 12.12
CA ALA A 62 0.53 -9.05 11.70
C ALA A 62 0.55 -8.01 10.55
N ALA A 63 1.44 -7.02 10.63
CA ALA A 63 1.57 -5.97 9.62
C ALA A 63 2.05 -6.48 8.25
N MET A 64 2.87 -7.54 8.23
CA MET A 64 3.33 -8.18 6.99
C MET A 64 2.20 -8.88 6.20
N GLY A 65 1.05 -9.17 6.82
CA GLY A 65 -0.10 -9.74 6.12
C GLY A 65 -0.64 -8.81 5.02
N LEU A 66 -0.63 -7.50 5.25
CA LEU A 66 -1.20 -6.51 4.33
C LEU A 66 -0.40 -6.38 3.01
N PRO A 67 0.94 -6.17 3.01
CA PRO A 67 1.73 -6.17 1.77
C PRO A 67 1.62 -7.47 0.97
N VAL A 68 1.62 -8.62 1.66
CA VAL A 68 1.53 -9.93 1.01
C VAL A 68 0.17 -10.12 0.34
N ALA A 69 -0.93 -9.72 1.00
CA ALA A 69 -2.27 -9.77 0.43
C ALA A 69 -2.39 -8.89 -0.83
N PHE A 70 -1.87 -7.66 -0.80
CA PHE A 70 -1.86 -6.79 -1.96
C PHE A 70 -1.02 -7.34 -3.11
N ALA A 71 0.17 -7.87 -2.82
CA ALA A 71 1.03 -8.48 -3.84
C ALA A 71 0.33 -9.66 -4.53
N GLY A 72 -0.31 -10.54 -3.76
CA GLY A 72 -1.09 -11.66 -4.29
C GLY A 72 -2.28 -11.21 -5.14
N ALA A 73 -3.04 -10.22 -4.66
CA ALA A 73 -4.17 -9.68 -5.39
C ALA A 73 -3.75 -9.01 -6.71
N PHE A 74 -2.69 -8.18 -6.70
CA PHE A 74 -2.18 -7.55 -7.91
C PHE A 74 -1.57 -8.55 -8.88
N LEU A 75 -0.88 -9.59 -8.39
CA LEU A 75 -0.40 -10.67 -9.24
C LEU A 75 -1.56 -11.39 -9.93
N TRP A 76 -2.63 -11.71 -9.19
CA TRP A 76 -3.82 -12.34 -9.76
C TRP A 76 -4.52 -11.45 -10.79
N MET A 77 -4.65 -10.15 -10.49
CA MET A 77 -5.22 -9.17 -11.42
C MET A 77 -4.38 -9.07 -12.70
N ALA A 78 -3.06 -9.06 -12.59
CA ALA A 78 -2.16 -9.03 -13.74
C ALA A 78 -2.30 -10.28 -14.62
N LEU A 79 -2.45 -11.47 -14.01
CA LEU A 79 -2.64 -12.73 -14.74
C LEU A 79 -4.01 -12.83 -15.42
N THR A 80 -5.05 -12.27 -14.80
CA THR A 80 -6.44 -12.33 -15.32
C THR A 80 -6.80 -11.13 -16.21
N GLY A 81 -5.92 -10.15 -16.35
CA GLY A 81 -6.17 -8.92 -17.11
C GLY A 81 -7.19 -7.99 -16.44
N LEU A 82 -7.42 -8.13 -15.13
CA LEU A 82 -8.32 -7.25 -14.38
C LEU A 82 -7.68 -5.88 -14.17
N SER A 83 -8.46 -4.83 -14.41
CA SER A 83 -8.05 -3.45 -14.16
C SER A 83 -8.41 -3.01 -12.73
N LEU A 84 -7.66 -2.03 -12.22
CA LEU A 84 -7.96 -1.39 -10.94
C LEU A 84 -9.11 -0.39 -11.14
N ASN A 85 -10.31 -0.82 -10.79
CA ASN A 85 -11.56 -0.07 -10.86
C ASN A 85 -12.31 -0.10 -9.52
N MET A 86 -13.46 0.59 -9.46
CA MET A 86 -14.23 0.74 -8.22
C MET A 86 -14.71 -0.58 -7.61
N MET A 87 -15.11 -1.57 -8.43
CA MET A 87 -15.50 -2.90 -7.94
C MET A 87 -14.30 -3.63 -7.36
N THR A 88 -13.16 -3.63 -8.06
CA THR A 88 -11.93 -4.27 -7.55
C THR A 88 -11.37 -3.57 -6.31
N LEU A 89 -11.56 -2.25 -6.19
CA LEU A 89 -11.16 -1.49 -5.01
C LEU A 89 -12.00 -1.87 -3.79
N VAL A 90 -13.32 -2.03 -3.95
CA VAL A 90 -14.19 -2.51 -2.86
C VAL A 90 -13.84 -3.94 -2.48
N ALA A 91 -13.55 -4.80 -3.45
CA ALA A 91 -13.10 -6.17 -3.20
C ALA A 91 -11.77 -6.20 -2.44
N LEU A 92 -10.80 -5.38 -2.83
CA LEU A 92 -9.53 -5.21 -2.11
C LEU A 92 -9.77 -4.72 -0.68
N LEU A 93 -10.65 -3.75 -0.48
CA LEU A 93 -10.97 -3.21 0.84
C LEU A 93 -11.61 -4.27 1.76
N MET A 94 -12.52 -5.09 1.23
CA MET A 94 -13.09 -6.24 1.95
C MET A 94 -12.01 -7.28 2.29
N ALA A 95 -11.16 -7.61 1.33
CA ALA A 95 -10.09 -8.60 1.51
C ALA A 95 -9.09 -8.19 2.59
N ILE A 96 -8.77 -6.88 2.70
CA ILE A 96 -7.91 -6.36 3.77
C ILE A 96 -8.48 -6.72 5.13
N GLY A 97 -9.78 -6.50 5.37
CA GLY A 97 -10.42 -6.82 6.66
C GLY A 97 -10.31 -8.30 7.00
N ILE A 98 -10.72 -9.16 6.06
CA ILE A 98 -10.72 -10.62 6.28
C ILE A 98 -9.29 -11.14 6.57
N VAL A 99 -8.31 -10.76 5.75
CA VAL A 99 -6.93 -11.26 5.90
C VAL A 99 -6.27 -10.69 7.17
N MET A 100 -6.55 -9.42 7.48
CA MET A 100 -5.98 -8.76 8.65
C MET A 100 -6.53 -9.35 9.94
N ASP A 101 -7.84 -9.60 10.03
CA ASP A 101 -8.47 -10.20 11.20
C ASP A 101 -7.84 -11.57 11.51
N ASP A 102 -7.70 -12.43 10.49
CA ASP A 102 -7.06 -13.74 10.64
C ASP A 102 -5.59 -13.62 11.07
N SER A 103 -4.84 -12.68 10.47
CA SER A 103 -3.43 -12.44 10.80
C SER A 103 -3.25 -11.98 12.25
N ILE A 104 -4.18 -11.16 12.75
CA ILE A 104 -4.18 -10.68 14.13
C ILE A 104 -4.45 -11.83 15.11
N VAL A 105 -5.48 -12.64 14.84
CA VAL A 105 -5.85 -13.76 15.73
C VAL A 105 -4.73 -14.80 15.84
N ILE A 106 -4.07 -15.12 14.73
CA ILE A 106 -2.93 -16.06 14.74
C ILE A 106 -1.75 -15.47 15.52
N ALA A 107 -1.44 -14.19 15.32
CA ALA A 107 -0.35 -13.52 16.04
C ALA A 107 -0.60 -13.50 17.56
N ASP A 108 -1.84 -13.25 17.98
CA ASP A 108 -2.23 -13.29 19.40
C ASP A 108 -2.13 -14.71 19.97
N SER A 109 -2.64 -15.71 19.24
CA SER A 109 -2.57 -17.11 19.66
C SER A 109 -1.13 -17.57 19.86
N ILE A 110 -0.22 -17.23 18.93
CA ILE A 110 1.22 -17.54 19.08
C ILE A 110 1.79 -16.81 20.31
N ALA A 111 1.43 -15.55 20.53
CA ALA A 111 1.90 -14.77 21.67
C ALA A 111 1.44 -15.37 23.01
N VAL A 112 0.19 -15.85 23.10
CA VAL A 112 -0.37 -16.53 24.29
C VAL A 112 0.33 -17.87 24.53
N HIS A 113 0.41 -18.74 23.50
CA HIS A 113 1.05 -20.04 23.63
C HIS A 113 2.55 -19.95 23.93
N ALA A 114 3.25 -18.93 23.41
CA ALA A 114 4.66 -18.70 23.74
C ALA A 114 4.89 -18.22 25.19
N ALA A 115 3.86 -17.64 25.82
CA ALA A 115 3.92 -17.23 27.23
C ALA A 115 3.63 -18.40 28.19
N GLU A 116 2.87 -19.42 27.77
CA GLU A 116 2.69 -20.67 28.50
C GLU A 116 3.96 -21.54 28.39
N LYS A 117 4.77 -21.58 29.47
CA LYS A 117 5.91 -22.50 29.56
C LYS A 117 5.40 -23.95 29.57
N PRO A 118 6.12 -24.91 28.94
CA PRO A 118 5.81 -26.32 29.12
C PRO A 118 6.12 -26.70 30.57
N THR A 119 5.07 -26.88 31.38
CA THR A 119 5.20 -27.60 32.64
C THR A 119 5.50 -29.04 32.25
N VAL A 120 6.78 -29.37 32.16
CA VAL A 120 7.23 -30.76 32.09
C VAL A 120 6.81 -31.36 33.42
N GLU A 121 5.69 -32.07 33.43
CA GLU A 121 5.36 -32.99 34.51
C GLU A 121 6.52 -34.00 34.58
N THR A 122 7.40 -33.79 35.55
CA THR A 122 8.26 -34.84 36.09
C THR A 122 7.35 -35.92 36.64
N VAL A 123 7.02 -36.89 35.80
CA VAL A 123 6.44 -38.16 36.21
C VAL A 123 7.57 -39.00 36.81
N THR A 124 7.70 -38.91 38.14
CA THR A 124 8.32 -39.95 38.99
C THR A 124 7.36 -41.10 39.19
#